data_AF-A0A9E1VY60-F1
#
_entry.id   AF-A0A9E1VY60-F1
#
_cell.length_a   1.000
_cell.length_b   1.000
_cell.length_c   1.000
_cell.angle_alpha   90.00
_cell.angle_beta   90.00
_cell.angle_gamma   90.00
#
_symmetry.space_group_name_H-M   'P 1'
#
loop_
_entity.id
_entity.type
_entity.pdbx_description
1 polymer ?
#
loop_
_entity_poly.entity_id
_entity_poly.type
_entity_poly.pdbx_seq_one_letter_code
_entity_poly.pdbx_strand_id
1 'polypeptide(L)' 'MQRREILKKGLVGLGGVAAASTIAAPAIAKERVEIAMVATWGRDFPGLGTGAQRFAKRLSDMSDGRIQV' A
#
# COMPACT_ATOMS: atom_id res chain seq x y z
N MET A 1 30.48 -21.00 7.21
CA MET A 1 31.02 -19.99 6.25
C MET A 1 30.22 -19.86 4.94
N GLN A 2 29.34 -20.80 4.59
CA GLN A 2 28.54 -20.76 3.35
C GLN A 2 27.52 -19.60 3.26
N ARG A 3 26.88 -19.21 4.38
CA ARG A 3 25.96 -18.05 4.41
C ARG A 3 26.64 -16.73 4.07
N ARG A 4 27.88 -16.53 4.56
CA ARG A 4 28.67 -15.33 4.26
C ARG A 4 29.18 -15.31 2.82
N GLU A 5 29.39 -16.47 2.20
CA GLU A 5 29.76 -16.55 0.78
C GLU A 5 28.62 -16.17 -0.16
N ILE A 6 27.39 -16.61 0.13
CA ILE A 6 26.20 -16.30 -0.68
C ILE A 6 25.89 -14.79 -0.64
N LEU A 7 25.97 -14.19 0.55
CA LEU A 7 25.82 -12.74 0.73
C LEU A 7 26.93 -11.94 0.02
N LYS A 8 28.17 -12.42 0.01
CA LYS A 8 29.27 -11.75 -0.70
C LYS A 8 29.21 -11.93 -2.22
N LYS A 9 28.80 -13.11 -2.73
CA LYS A 9 28.63 -13.34 -4.17
C LYS A 9 27.46 -12.55 -4.75
N GLY A 10 26.35 -12.42 -4.00
CA GLY A 10 25.21 -11.58 -4.40
C GLY A 10 25.53 -10.08 -4.41
N LEU A 11 26.43 -9.62 -3.53
CA LEU A 11 26.84 -8.21 -3.44
C LEU A 11 27.91 -7.81 -4.47
N VAL A 12 28.60 -8.77 -5.10
CA VAL A 12 29.73 -8.53 -6.02
C VAL A 12 29.34 -8.73 -7.49
N GLY A 13 28.20 -9.34 -7.79
CA GLY A 13 27.73 -9.58 -9.17
C GLY A 13 27.01 -8.39 -9.84
N LEU A 14 26.70 -7.32 -9.11
CA LEU A 14 26.06 -6.12 -9.62
C LEU A 14 26.81 -4.92 -9.04
N GLY A 15 27.65 -4.31 -9.87
CA GLY A 15 28.60 -3.28 -9.45
C GLY A 15 27.96 -2.12 -8.69
N GLY A 16 28.69 -1.66 -7.66
CA GLY A 16 28.88 -0.25 -7.35
C GLY A 16 27.64 0.58 -6.96
N VAL A 17 27.42 0.67 -5.65
CA VAL A 17 27.04 1.90 -4.91
C VAL A 17 25.95 2.78 -5.54
N ALA A 18 24.70 2.61 -5.11
CA ALA A 18 23.84 3.72 -4.72
C ALA A 18 22.61 3.23 -3.93
N ALA A 19 22.54 3.67 -2.68
CA ALA A 19 21.32 4.03 -1.96
C ALA A 19 20.13 3.04 -1.95
N ALA A 20 20.04 2.35 -0.81
CA ALA A 20 18.79 2.07 -0.10
C ALA A 20 17.58 2.92 -0.52
N SER A 21 16.66 2.35 -1.31
CA SER A 21 15.24 2.71 -1.28
C SER A 21 14.33 1.75 -2.06
N THR A 22 14.85 0.92 -2.96
CA THR A 22 14.00 -0.03 -3.71
C THR A 22 14.04 -1.44 -3.12
N ILE A 23 13.75 -1.59 -1.83
CA ILE A 23 12.85 -2.70 -1.47
C ILE A 23 11.54 -2.33 -2.17
N ALA A 24 11.49 -2.57 -3.50
CA ALA A 24 10.27 -2.78 -4.22
C ALA A 24 9.69 -4.05 -3.58
N ALA A 25 9.07 -3.84 -2.42
CA ALA A 25 8.19 -4.81 -1.81
C ALA A 25 7.28 -5.26 -2.94
N PRO A 26 7.07 -6.57 -3.10
CA PRO A 26 6.28 -7.06 -4.20
C PRO A 26 4.93 -6.37 -4.14
N ALA A 27 4.68 -5.45 -5.07
CA ALA A 27 3.34 -5.07 -5.49
C ALA A 27 2.73 -6.25 -6.27
N ILE A 28 2.86 -7.47 -5.71
CA ILE A 28 2.23 -8.68 -6.22
C ILE A 28 0.76 -8.51 -5.89
N ALA A 29 0.05 -7.95 -6.86
CA ALA A 29 -1.34 -8.23 -7.20
C ALA A 29 -2.23 -8.53 -5.99
N LYS A 30 -2.39 -7.57 -5.09
CA LYS A 30 -3.51 -7.64 -4.16
C LYS A 30 -4.75 -7.22 -4.94
N GLU A 31 -5.68 -8.14 -5.14
CA GLU A 31 -6.96 -7.90 -5.82
C GLU A 31 -7.62 -6.63 -5.26
N ARG A 32 -8.15 -5.78 -6.18
CA ARG A 32 -8.88 -4.56 -5.82
C ARG A 32 -10.18 -4.97 -5.16
N VAL A 33 -10.46 -4.37 -4.01
CA VAL A 33 -11.69 -4.60 -3.25
C VAL A 33 -12.57 -3.37 -3.39
N GLU A 34 -13.74 -3.54 -3.99
CA GLU A 34 -14.77 -2.52 -4.07
C GLU A 34 -15.83 -2.81 -2.99
N ILE A 35 -16.11 -1.82 -2.16
CA ILE A 35 -17.03 -1.93 -1.02
C ILE A 35 -18.15 -0.92 -1.21
N ALA A 36 -19.40 -1.35 -1.08
CA ALA A 36 -20.53 -0.43 -1.02
C ALA A 36 -20.74 0.05 0.43
N MET A 37 -20.52 1.33 0.69
CA MET A 37 -20.85 1.94 1.99
C MET A 37 -22.30 2.40 2.01
N VAL A 38 -23.12 1.71 2.80
CA VAL A 38 -24.53 2.02 3.02
C VAL A 38 -24.67 2.84 4.31
N ALA A 39 -25.37 3.95 4.24
CA ALA A 39 -25.66 4.82 5.37
C ALA A 39 -27.16 5.16 5.41
N THR A 40 -27.71 5.41 6.60
CA THR A 40 -29.10 5.84 6.78
C THR A 40 -29.31 7.33 6.48
N TRP A 41 -28.22 8.09 6.34
CA TRP A 41 -28.21 9.50 5.99
C TRP A 41 -27.74 9.71 4.54
N GLY A 42 -28.11 10.85 3.97
CA GLY A 42 -27.68 11.24 2.63
C GLY A 42 -26.18 11.52 2.53
N ARG A 43 -25.67 11.53 1.28
CA ARG A 43 -24.32 12.02 0.98
C ARG A 43 -24.18 13.47 1.48
N ASP A 44 -23.00 13.82 2.01
CA ASP A 44 -22.68 15.16 2.54
C ASP A 44 -23.47 15.61 3.80
N PHE A 45 -24.16 14.70 4.49
CA PHE A 45 -24.80 15.06 5.77
C PHE A 45 -23.76 15.64 6.75
N PRO A 46 -23.99 16.83 7.34
CA PRO A 46 -23.02 17.46 8.23
C PRO A 46 -22.63 16.56 9.40
N GLY A 47 -21.32 16.39 9.62
CA GLY A 47 -20.80 15.48 10.63
C GLY A 47 -20.76 14.03 10.15
N LEU A 48 -21.92 13.41 9.90
CA LEU A 48 -22.02 11.98 9.59
C LEU A 48 -21.56 11.63 8.17
N GLY A 49 -22.12 12.28 7.15
CA GLY A 49 -21.79 12.06 5.74
C GLY A 49 -20.38 12.55 5.41
N THR A 50 -20.00 13.73 5.91
CA THR A 50 -18.65 14.26 5.74
C THR A 50 -17.59 13.40 6.43
N GLY A 51 -17.92 12.79 7.58
CA GLY A 51 -17.04 11.87 8.28
C GLY A 51 -16.84 10.56 7.52
N ALA A 52 -17.93 10.00 6.99
CA ALA A 52 -17.89 8.79 6.16
C ALA A 52 -17.02 8.97 4.91
N GLN A 53 -17.09 10.12 4.24
CA GLN A 53 -16.22 10.42 3.10
C GLN A 53 -14.74 10.54 3.48
N ARG A 54 -14.44 11.17 4.62
CA ARG A 54 -13.07 11.24 5.13
C ARG A 54 -12.52 9.85 5.45
N PHE A 55 -13.36 8.96 5.98
CA PHE A 55 -13.00 7.56 6.19
C PHE A 55 -12.72 6.84 4.88
N ALA A 56 -13.62 6.93 3.89
CA ALA A 56 -13.42 6.33 2.57
C ALA A 56 -12.11 6.78 1.92
N LYS A 57 -11.81 8.08 1.98
CA LYS A 57 -10.54 8.62 1.48
C LYS A 57 -9.33 8.03 2.19
N ARG A 58 -9.32 8.03 3.53
CA ARG A 58 -8.22 7.46 4.32
C ARG A 58 -8.02 5.97 4.05
N LEU A 59 -9.10 5.22 3.85
CA LEU A 59 -9.01 3.80 3.55
C LEU A 59 -8.35 3.57 2.18
N SER A 60 -8.67 4.39 1.19
CA SER A 60 -8.01 4.38 -0.10
C SER A 60 -6.53 4.72 0.02
N ASP A 61 -6.20 5.81 0.72
CA ASP A 61 -4.82 6.28 0.90
C ASP A 61 -3.96 5.24 1.66
N MET A 62 -4.48 4.67 2.75
CA MET A 62 -3.76 3.67 3.56
C MET A 62 -3.58 2.33 2.84
N SER A 63 -4.48 2.01 1.91
CA SER A 63 -4.43 0.76 1.15
C SER A 63 -3.73 0.91 -0.20
N ASP A 64 -3.15 2.09 -0.49
CA ASP A 64 -2.54 2.42 -1.78
C ASP A 64 -3.50 2.16 -2.96
N GLY A 65 -4.77 2.56 -2.78
CA GLY A 65 -5.83 2.41 -3.78
C GLY A 65 -6.32 0.98 -4.00
N ARG A 66 -5.89 0.01 -3.17
CA ARG A 66 -6.37 -1.37 -3.20
C ARG A 66 -7.82 -1.50 -2.74
N ILE A 67 -8.21 -0.78 -1.69
CA ILE A 67 -9.58 -0.80 -1.16
C ILE A 67 -10.26 0.51 -1.54
N GLN A 68 -11.40 0.40 -2.23
CA GLN A 68 -12.21 1.54 -2.65
C GLN A 68 -13.64 1.39 -2.12
N VAL A 69 -14.22 2.52 -1.71
CA VAL A 69 -15.52 2.65 -1.04
C VAL A 69 -16.36 3.71 -1.73
#